data_AF-A9WJP8-F1
#
_entry.id   AF-A9WJP8-F1
#
_cell.length_a   1.000
_cell.length_b   1.000
_cell.length_c   1.000
_cell.angle_alpha   90.00
_cell.angle_beta   90.00
_cell.angle_gamma   90.00
#
_symmetry.space_group_name_H-M   'P 1'
#
loop_
_entity.id
_entity.type
_entity.pdbx_description
1 polymer ?
#
loop_
_entity_poly.entity_id
_entity_poly.type
_entity_poly.pdbx_seq_one_letter_code
_entity_poly.pdbx_strand_id
1 'polypeptide(L)'
;MLYVLQTIPGLAALTWREVEQTIRPETDRPAPRQIGVRAVPARNDLILTDYRGSPRSLLALRTIEDVFVVAARGFKIAPDERGLRQIHAATRNEEAIKPALELWRRFNGGKRNGSFRVVTRMVGKHSFHRRDVGRAVADAIRDGWPGRWQPVDEDADLEVWATLFEQELIVAIRLSDASMRLRDKAAHLPASLRPALAAAMVMLTYPQADDIFLDPMAGAGTLLLERAAAGPFTALYGGDISPAAVSAMNTNLRQIRGQIQIRRWNAARLPLPDASVNKVAVNLPFGNQINEGDDLAELYRDVLQQIARVLKPGGRLVTLVADQHLLDRARAHAAPTLRATARHRVFVLGQRATICEHIRVAGPATHPPLPAEEDDWE
;
A
#
# COMPACT_ATOMS: atom_id res chain seq x y z
N MET A 1 3.82 -3.02 23.81
CA MET A 1 4.06 -4.29 23.08
C MET A 1 4.76 -3.94 21.78
N LEU A 2 5.51 -4.87 21.22
CA LEU A 2 6.18 -4.66 19.94
C LEU A 2 5.32 -5.23 18.80
N TYR A 3 5.14 -4.42 17.77
CA TYR A 3 4.41 -4.77 16.55
C TYR A 3 5.34 -4.69 15.35
N VAL A 4 4.95 -5.38 14.28
CA VAL A 4 5.51 -5.18 12.94
C VAL A 4 4.38 -4.72 12.04
N LEU A 5 4.56 -3.55 11.42
CA LEU A 5 3.72 -3.07 10.34
C LEU A 5 4.39 -3.43 9.02
N GLN A 6 3.73 -4.26 8.22
CA GLN A 6 4.23 -4.64 6.91
C GLN A 6 3.61 -3.74 5.84
N THR A 7 4.46 -3.12 5.01
CA THR A 7 4.02 -2.30 3.88
C THR A 7 4.78 -2.66 2.60
N ILE A 8 4.40 -2.04 1.49
CA ILE A 8 5.04 -2.18 0.19
C ILE A 8 6.46 -1.59 0.26
N PRO A 9 7.46 -2.21 -0.38
CA PRO A 9 8.82 -1.70 -0.35
C PRO A 9 8.90 -0.24 -0.84
N GLY A 10 9.54 0.61 -0.04
CA GLY A 10 9.67 2.04 -0.28
C GLY A 10 8.58 2.89 0.38
N LEU A 11 7.51 2.30 0.91
CA LEU A 11 6.44 3.04 1.59
C LEU A 11 6.68 3.29 3.08
N ALA A 12 7.73 2.71 3.70
CA ALA A 12 7.90 2.77 5.15
C ALA A 12 7.81 4.20 5.75
N ALA A 13 8.41 5.20 5.08
CA ALA A 13 8.36 6.59 5.53
C ALA A 13 6.98 7.25 5.34
N LEU A 14 6.22 6.86 4.30
CA LEU A 14 4.84 7.31 4.10
C LEU A 14 3.91 6.67 5.13
N THR A 15 4.07 5.36 5.36
CA THR A 15 3.33 4.66 6.41
C THR A 15 3.59 5.24 7.78
N TRP A 16 4.83 5.59 8.11
CA TRP A 16 5.12 6.20 9.41
C TRP A 16 4.45 7.58 9.56
N ARG A 17 4.37 8.37 8.49
CA ARG A 17 3.59 9.62 8.49
C ARG A 17 2.11 9.37 8.77
N GLU A 18 1.51 8.32 8.20
CA GLU A 18 0.13 7.94 8.52
C GLU A 18 -0.03 7.61 10.01
N VAL A 19 0.89 6.81 10.57
CA VAL A 19 0.89 6.48 12.01
C VAL A 19 0.88 7.74 12.87
N GLU A 20 1.75 8.70 12.59
CA GLU A 20 1.85 9.96 13.32
C GLU A 20 0.60 10.83 13.18
N GLN A 21 -0.07 10.81 12.02
CA GLN A 21 -1.26 11.59 11.73
C GLN A 21 -2.53 11.01 12.35
N THR A 22 -2.67 9.69 12.35
CA THR A 22 -3.90 8.99 12.72
C THR A 22 -3.91 8.58 14.19
N ILE A 23 -2.75 8.25 14.78
CA ILE A 23 -2.67 7.73 16.15
C ILE A 23 -2.10 8.80 17.07
N ARG A 24 -3.00 9.60 17.64
CA ARG A 24 -2.64 10.65 18.61
C ARG A 24 -2.32 10.04 19.99
N PRO A 25 -1.39 10.64 20.76
CA PRO A 25 -1.17 10.25 22.14
C PRO A 25 -2.42 10.55 22.98
N GLU A 26 -2.73 9.65 23.93
CA GLU A 26 -3.72 9.88 24.98
C GLU A 26 -2.96 10.28 26.26
N THR A 27 -3.61 10.96 27.21
CA THR A 27 -2.98 11.49 28.44
C THR A 27 -2.11 10.45 29.18
N ASP A 28 -2.51 9.18 29.17
CA ASP A 28 -1.80 8.07 29.85
C ASP A 28 -1.13 7.07 28.89
N ARG A 29 -1.14 7.33 27.57
CA ARG A 29 -0.59 6.41 26.56
C ARG A 29 0.24 7.14 25.52
N PRO A 30 1.55 6.86 25.45
CA PRO A 30 2.40 7.50 24.45
C PRO A 30 1.99 7.05 23.05
N ALA A 31 2.23 7.95 22.08
CA ALA A 31 2.09 7.65 20.67
C ALA A 31 2.99 6.46 20.26
N PRO A 32 2.66 5.76 19.16
CA PRO A 32 3.54 4.72 18.62
C PRO A 32 4.96 5.23 18.39
N ARG A 33 5.97 4.44 18.77
CA ARG A 33 7.39 4.76 18.54
C ARG A 33 7.99 3.82 17.51
N GLN A 34 8.62 4.38 16.48
CA GLN A 34 9.37 3.61 15.50
C GLN A 34 10.68 3.14 16.11
N ILE A 35 10.87 1.82 16.19
CA ILE A 35 12.12 1.20 16.64
C ILE A 35 13.09 1.06 15.47
N GLY A 36 12.56 0.78 14.28
CA GLY A 36 13.37 0.74 13.05
C GLY A 36 12.60 0.17 11.88
N VAL A 37 13.24 0.17 10.72
CA VAL A 37 12.73 -0.46 9.50
C VAL A 37 13.67 -1.60 9.10
N ARG A 38 13.09 -2.71 8.62
CA ARG A 38 13.80 -3.80 7.94
C ARG A 38 13.20 -3.95 6.56
N ALA A 39 13.98 -3.68 5.52
CA ALA A 39 13.54 -3.86 4.14
C ALA A 39 13.86 -5.30 3.70
N VAL A 40 12.84 -6.12 3.45
CA VAL A 40 13.03 -7.41 2.80
C VAL A 40 13.09 -7.15 1.29
N PRO A 41 14.24 -7.32 0.63
CA PRO A 41 14.43 -6.88 -0.76
C PRO A 41 13.34 -7.42 -1.70
N ALA A 42 12.76 -6.51 -2.50
CA ALA A 42 11.69 -6.80 -3.45
C ALA A 42 10.43 -7.48 -2.88
N ARG A 43 10.26 -7.52 -1.56
CA ARG A 43 9.09 -8.12 -0.90
C ARG A 43 8.29 -7.08 -0.12
N ASN A 44 8.78 -6.68 1.05
CA ASN A 44 8.07 -5.75 1.94
C ASN A 44 9.03 -4.98 2.82
N ASP A 45 8.62 -3.77 3.22
CA ASP A 45 9.21 -3.09 4.36
C ASP A 45 8.50 -3.51 5.65
N LEU A 46 9.27 -3.78 6.70
CA LEU A 46 8.80 -4.12 8.03
C LEU A 46 9.16 -3.00 8.99
N ILE A 47 8.16 -2.29 9.51
CA ILE A 47 8.34 -1.24 10.50
C ILE A 47 8.14 -1.85 11.89
N LEU A 48 9.21 -1.91 12.69
CA LEU A 48 9.11 -2.33 14.08
C LEU A 48 8.60 -1.15 14.91
N THR A 49 7.51 -1.37 15.64
CA THR A 49 6.79 -0.32 16.34
C THR A 49 6.52 -0.72 17.78
N ASP A 50 6.98 0.08 18.74
CA ASP A 50 6.60 -0.04 20.14
C ASP A 50 5.34 0.78 20.38
N TYR A 51 4.27 0.12 20.81
CA TYR A 51 2.98 0.76 21.05
C TYR A 51 2.26 0.11 22.24
N ARG A 52 1.68 0.95 23.10
CA ARG A 52 0.96 0.54 24.31
C ARG A 52 -0.55 0.77 24.23
N GLY A 53 -1.05 1.36 23.15
CA GLY A 53 -2.48 1.53 22.91
C GLY A 53 -3.12 0.30 22.27
N SER A 54 -4.38 0.47 21.85
CA SER A 54 -5.16 -0.60 21.23
C SER A 54 -4.63 -0.92 19.83
N PRO A 55 -4.27 -2.16 19.47
CA PRO A 55 -3.83 -2.51 18.12
C PRO A 55 -4.90 -2.31 17.04
N ARG A 56 -6.16 -2.07 17.42
CA ARG A 56 -7.21 -1.67 16.46
C ARG A 56 -6.85 -0.39 15.71
N SER A 57 -6.13 0.54 16.34
CA SER A 57 -5.67 1.76 15.65
C SER A 57 -4.62 1.43 14.59
N LEU A 58 -3.75 0.45 14.83
CA LEU A 58 -2.79 -0.05 13.83
C LEU A 58 -3.51 -0.79 12.69
N LEU A 59 -4.50 -1.62 13.00
CA LEU A 59 -5.29 -2.34 12.00
C LEU A 59 -6.14 -1.41 11.12
N ALA A 60 -6.45 -0.20 11.59
CA ALA A 60 -7.18 0.81 10.83
C ALA A 60 -6.30 1.57 9.81
N LEU A 61 -4.97 1.43 9.88
CA LEU A 61 -4.05 2.07 8.94
C LEU A 61 -4.29 1.54 7.53
N ARG A 62 -4.20 2.44 6.55
CA ARG A 62 -4.53 2.20 5.16
C ARG A 62 -3.31 1.89 4.30
N THR A 63 -2.15 2.44 4.65
CA THR A 63 -0.89 2.28 3.88
C THR A 63 -0.11 1.01 4.20
N ILE A 64 -0.66 0.10 5.00
CA ILE A 64 -0.04 -1.18 5.37
C ILE A 64 -0.83 -2.36 4.81
N GLU A 65 -0.14 -3.47 4.60
CA GLU A 65 -0.75 -4.74 4.16
C GLU A 65 -1.09 -5.63 5.35
N ASP A 66 -0.29 -5.60 6.41
CA ASP A 66 -0.48 -6.45 7.59
C ASP A 66 0.04 -5.84 8.88
N VAL A 67 -0.55 -6.28 9.99
CA VAL A 67 -0.08 -6.02 11.35
C VAL A 67 0.27 -7.34 12.01
N PHE A 68 1.43 -7.39 12.63
CA PHE A 68 1.87 -8.52 13.45
C PHE A 68 2.18 -8.05 14.86
N VAL A 69 2.00 -8.93 15.85
CA VAL A 69 2.54 -8.78 17.19
C VAL A 69 3.79 -9.62 17.32
N VAL A 70 4.89 -9.05 17.83
CA VAL A 70 6.14 -9.78 17.99
C VAL A 70 6.05 -10.69 19.22
N ALA A 71 6.27 -11.99 19.00
CA ALA A 71 6.25 -13.01 20.04
C ALA A 71 7.65 -13.34 20.54
N ALA A 72 8.67 -13.26 19.69
CA ALA A 72 10.06 -13.45 20.08
C ALA A 72 11.05 -12.68 19.21
N ARG A 73 12.23 -12.38 19.76
CA ARG A 73 13.37 -11.81 19.04
C ARG A 73 14.65 -12.51 19.43
N GLY A 74 15.53 -12.69 18.46
CA GLY A 74 16.89 -13.16 18.66
C GLY A 74 17.88 -12.17 18.08
N PHE A 75 19.04 -12.02 18.71
CA PHE A 75 20.12 -11.15 18.24
C PHE A 75 21.43 -11.93 18.20
N LYS A 76 22.38 -11.46 17.39
CA LYS A 76 23.69 -12.09 17.22
C LYS A 76 23.56 -13.57 16.83
N ILE A 77 22.56 -13.87 15.99
CA ILE A 77 22.36 -15.21 15.44
C ILE A 77 23.56 -15.56 14.56
N ALA A 78 24.23 -16.66 14.88
CA ALA A 78 25.39 -17.14 14.14
C ALA A 78 24.97 -17.50 12.70
N PRO A 79 25.84 -17.25 11.70
CA PRO A 79 25.54 -17.55 10.30
C PRO A 79 25.63 -19.05 9.98
N ASP A 80 26.08 -19.88 10.92
CA ASP A 80 26.24 -21.33 10.78
C ASP A 80 25.20 -22.13 11.59
N GLU A 81 25.32 -23.45 11.61
CA GLU A 81 24.41 -24.38 12.31
C GLU A 81 24.17 -24.05 13.80
N ARG A 82 25.07 -23.30 14.46
CA ARG A 82 24.82 -22.80 15.83
C ARG A 82 23.61 -21.84 15.86
N GLY A 83 23.40 -21.10 14.77
CA GLY A 83 22.28 -20.19 14.58
C GLY A 83 20.93 -20.87 14.69
N LEU A 84 20.78 -22.09 14.19
CA LEU A 84 19.52 -22.85 14.30
C LEU A 84 19.15 -23.16 15.76
N ARG A 85 20.15 -23.51 16.58
CA ARG A 85 19.95 -23.72 18.02
C ARG A 85 19.59 -22.42 18.73
N GLN A 86 20.22 -21.31 18.36
CA GLN A 86 19.89 -19.99 18.90
C GLN A 86 18.47 -19.54 18.51
N ILE A 87 18.06 -19.81 17.27
CA ILE A 87 16.71 -19.53 16.77
C ILE A 87 15.66 -20.32 17.57
N HIS A 88 15.86 -21.62 17.76
CA HIS A 88 14.97 -22.46 18.57
C HIS A 88 14.87 -21.92 20.00
N ALA A 89 16.02 -21.69 20.66
CA ALA A 89 16.07 -21.19 22.03
C ALA A 89 15.36 -19.83 22.20
N ALA A 90 15.63 -18.87 21.30
CA ALA A 90 15.00 -17.55 21.32
C ALA A 90 13.48 -17.61 21.09
N THR A 91 12.99 -18.63 20.37
CA THR A 91 11.57 -18.76 20.03
C THR A 91 10.77 -19.53 21.07
N ARG A 92 11.42 -20.41 21.84
CA ARG A 92 10.73 -21.40 22.68
C ARG A 92 10.05 -20.80 23.91
N ASN A 93 10.75 -19.97 24.68
CA ASN A 93 10.36 -19.58 26.04
C ASN A 93 10.38 -18.06 26.29
N GLU A 94 10.24 -17.25 25.24
CA GLU A 94 10.22 -15.79 25.38
C GLU A 94 8.97 -15.30 26.14
N GLU A 95 9.15 -14.35 27.07
CA GLU A 95 8.07 -13.81 27.90
C GLU A 95 6.95 -13.16 27.07
N ALA A 96 7.28 -12.62 25.89
CA ALA A 96 6.33 -11.97 25.00
C ALA A 96 5.35 -12.94 24.30
N ILE A 97 5.62 -14.24 24.28
CA ILE A 97 4.79 -15.25 23.58
C ILE A 97 3.36 -15.28 24.13
N LYS A 98 3.21 -15.38 25.45
CA LYS A 98 1.89 -15.49 26.08
C LYS A 98 1.03 -14.23 25.84
N PRO A 99 1.53 -12.99 26.08
CA PRO A 99 0.81 -11.77 25.71
C PRO A 99 0.48 -11.68 24.21
N ALA A 100 1.39 -12.11 23.32
CA ALA A 100 1.16 -12.08 21.88
C ALA A 100 0.03 -13.04 21.45
N LEU A 101 0.01 -14.27 22.00
CA LEU A 101 -1.08 -15.24 21.77
C LEU A 101 -2.41 -14.77 22.35
N GLU A 102 -2.41 -14.19 23.55
CA GLU A 102 -3.61 -13.59 24.15
C GLU A 102 -4.17 -12.45 23.31
N LEU A 103 -3.29 -11.63 22.72
CA LEU A 103 -3.71 -10.58 21.80
C LEU A 103 -4.31 -11.15 20.52
N TRP A 104 -3.62 -12.10 19.89
CA TRP A 104 -4.09 -12.77 18.68
C TRP A 104 -5.48 -13.42 18.87
N ARG A 105 -5.70 -14.07 20.03
CA ARG A 105 -6.99 -14.68 20.41
C ARG A 105 -8.16 -13.70 20.40
N ARG A 106 -7.92 -12.43 20.76
CA ARG A 106 -8.97 -11.39 20.77
C ARG A 106 -9.45 -11.02 19.37
N PHE A 107 -8.64 -11.29 18.33
CA PHE A 107 -8.97 -11.00 16.93
C PHE A 107 -9.37 -12.25 16.14
N ASN A 108 -9.00 -13.45 16.61
CA ASN A 108 -9.12 -14.69 15.84
C ASN A 108 -9.94 -15.79 16.57
N GLY A 109 -11.08 -15.40 17.16
CA GLY A 109 -12.06 -16.35 17.70
C GLY A 109 -11.65 -17.10 18.97
N GLY A 110 -10.67 -16.61 19.73
CA GLY A 110 -10.37 -17.11 21.08
C GLY A 110 -9.69 -18.48 21.17
N LYS A 111 -9.27 -19.07 20.04
CA LYS A 111 -8.68 -20.42 19.98
C LYS A 111 -7.45 -20.57 20.89
N ARG A 112 -7.42 -21.63 21.71
CA ARG A 112 -6.29 -21.91 22.62
C ARG A 112 -5.34 -22.99 22.12
N ASN A 113 -5.82 -23.80 21.18
CA ASN A 113 -5.15 -24.90 20.50
C ASN A 113 -5.56 -24.84 19.02
N GLY A 114 -4.83 -25.52 18.14
CA GLY A 114 -5.18 -25.59 16.73
C GLY A 114 -4.01 -25.89 15.83
N SER A 115 -4.15 -25.49 14.58
CA SER A 115 -3.10 -25.58 13.58
C SER A 115 -2.26 -24.30 13.53
N PHE A 116 -0.99 -24.41 13.13
CA PHE A 116 -0.15 -23.26 12.86
C PHE A 116 0.70 -23.50 11.61
N ARG A 117 1.11 -22.41 10.96
CA ARG A 117 2.11 -22.45 9.88
C ARG A 117 3.22 -21.45 10.15
N VAL A 118 4.43 -21.77 9.70
CA VAL A 118 5.59 -20.88 9.79
C VAL A 118 5.93 -20.32 8.42
N VAL A 119 5.80 -19.00 8.27
CA VAL A 119 6.25 -18.27 7.09
C VAL A 119 7.65 -17.73 7.34
N THR A 120 8.64 -18.36 6.73
CA THR A 120 10.05 -17.97 6.93
C THR A 120 10.56 -17.04 5.84
N ARG A 121 11.29 -16.00 6.25
CA ARG A 121 12.03 -15.07 5.40
C ARG A 121 13.48 -14.99 5.88
N MET A 122 14.42 -14.95 4.94
CA MET A 122 15.85 -14.77 5.22
C MET A 122 16.40 -13.63 4.36
N VAL A 123 17.18 -12.76 4.99
CA VAL A 123 17.99 -11.73 4.36
C VAL A 123 19.39 -11.81 4.95
N GLY A 124 20.41 -11.75 4.09
CA GLY A 124 21.81 -11.95 4.47
C GLY A 124 22.36 -13.29 3.97
N LYS A 125 23.59 -13.61 4.40
CA LYS A 125 24.30 -14.85 4.04
C LYS A 125 24.43 -15.77 5.24
N HIS A 126 23.95 -17.00 5.10
CA HIS A 126 23.98 -18.06 6.12
C HIS A 126 24.34 -19.39 5.47
N SER A 127 24.92 -20.32 6.23
CA SER A 127 25.25 -21.67 5.73
C SER A 127 24.07 -22.64 5.79
N PHE A 128 22.98 -22.26 6.45
CA PHE A 128 21.73 -23.03 6.53
C PHE A 128 20.65 -22.40 5.64
N HIS A 129 19.62 -23.18 5.30
CA HIS A 129 18.57 -22.75 4.40
C HIS A 129 17.33 -22.23 5.14
N ARG A 130 16.47 -21.52 4.39
CA ARG A 130 15.18 -21.02 4.85
C ARG A 130 14.29 -22.09 5.49
N ARG A 131 14.32 -23.32 4.96
CA ARG A 131 13.56 -24.44 5.52
C ARG A 131 14.04 -24.84 6.92
N ASP A 132 15.34 -24.71 7.19
CA ASP A 132 15.94 -25.12 8.45
C ASP A 132 15.57 -24.13 9.57
N VAL A 133 15.53 -22.84 9.25
CA VAL A 133 14.98 -21.79 10.13
C VAL A 133 13.50 -22.04 10.41
N GLY A 134 12.71 -22.34 9.37
CA GLY A 134 11.29 -22.66 9.52
C GLY A 134 11.05 -23.85 10.44
N ARG A 135 11.84 -24.91 10.28
CA ARG A 135 11.82 -26.09 11.16
C ARG A 135 12.19 -25.75 12.59
N ALA A 136 13.29 -25.03 12.81
CA ALA A 136 13.73 -24.64 14.15
C ALA A 136 12.66 -23.82 14.91
N VAL A 137 11.97 -22.92 14.22
CA VAL A 137 10.84 -22.15 14.77
C VAL A 137 9.63 -23.05 15.04
N ALA A 138 9.27 -23.93 14.10
CA ALA A 138 8.14 -24.84 14.28
C ALA A 138 8.36 -25.81 15.45
N ASP A 139 9.56 -26.35 15.59
CA ASP A 139 9.96 -27.21 16.70
C ASP A 139 9.88 -26.44 18.03
N ALA A 140 10.38 -25.20 18.08
CA ALA A 140 10.28 -24.35 19.27
C ALA A 140 8.83 -24.02 19.68
N ILE A 141 7.94 -23.81 18.72
CA ILE A 141 6.50 -23.62 18.97
C ILE A 141 5.91 -24.88 19.62
N ARG A 142 6.16 -26.07 19.06
CA ARG A 142 5.65 -27.33 19.64
C ARG A 142 6.21 -27.61 21.03
N ASP A 143 7.46 -27.26 21.28
CA ASP A 143 8.19 -27.61 22.50
C ASP A 143 7.96 -26.64 23.68
N GLY A 144 7.40 -25.44 23.42
CA GLY A 144 7.37 -24.36 24.43
C GLY A 144 6.18 -23.41 24.39
N TRP A 145 5.45 -23.27 23.28
CA TRP A 145 4.35 -22.31 23.23
C TRP A 145 3.12 -22.82 24.01
N PRO A 146 2.38 -21.95 24.71
CA PRO A 146 1.16 -22.34 25.41
C PRO A 146 0.07 -22.87 24.45
N GLY A 147 -0.43 -24.07 24.75
CA GLY A 147 -1.46 -24.74 23.96
C GLY A 147 -0.92 -25.91 23.15
N ARG A 148 -1.81 -26.66 22.50
CA ARG A 148 -1.45 -27.74 21.56
C ARG A 148 -1.55 -27.19 20.14
N TRP A 149 -0.40 -26.97 19.51
CA TRP A 149 -0.27 -26.42 18.17
C TRP A 149 0.30 -27.46 17.22
N GLN A 150 -0.43 -27.75 16.14
CA GLN A 150 -0.03 -28.71 15.11
C GLN A 150 0.42 -28.00 13.84
N PRO A 151 1.60 -28.30 13.29
CA PRO A 151 2.07 -27.66 12.07
C PRO A 151 1.25 -28.13 10.86
N VAL A 152 0.90 -27.19 9.98
CA VAL A 152 0.28 -27.46 8.67
C VAL A 152 0.93 -26.55 7.62
N ASP A 153 0.82 -26.93 6.35
CA ASP A 153 1.41 -26.17 5.24
C ASP A 153 0.53 -24.97 4.83
N GLU A 154 -0.80 -25.17 4.80
CA GLU A 154 -1.79 -24.20 4.36
C GLU A 154 -2.99 -24.14 5.34
N ASP A 155 -3.81 -23.09 5.23
CA ASP A 155 -5.05 -22.90 6.00
C ASP A 155 -4.91 -23.05 7.52
N ALA A 156 -3.78 -22.61 8.07
CA ALA A 156 -3.53 -22.63 9.50
C ALA A 156 -4.37 -21.61 10.27
N ASP A 157 -4.77 -21.97 11.48
CA ASP A 157 -5.39 -21.03 12.43
C ASP A 157 -4.42 -19.91 12.80
N LEU A 158 -3.18 -20.29 13.15
CA LEU A 158 -2.14 -19.38 13.62
C LEU A 158 -1.02 -19.23 12.58
N GLU A 159 -0.87 -18.04 12.04
CA GLU A 159 0.19 -17.73 11.09
C GLU A 159 1.37 -17.03 11.80
N VAL A 160 2.49 -17.74 11.93
CA VAL A 160 3.71 -17.26 12.57
C VAL A 160 4.77 -16.92 11.52
N TRP A 161 5.27 -15.69 11.55
CA TRP A 161 6.27 -15.22 10.62
C TRP A 161 7.63 -15.14 11.29
N ALA A 162 8.60 -15.85 10.73
CA ALA A 162 9.99 -15.84 11.16
C ALA A 162 10.84 -15.12 10.12
N THR A 163 11.24 -13.89 10.41
CA THR A 163 12.13 -13.11 9.56
C THR A 163 13.51 -13.08 10.20
N LEU A 164 14.49 -13.75 9.59
CA LEU A 164 15.89 -13.62 9.92
C LEU A 164 16.52 -12.57 9.01
N PHE A 165 16.92 -11.44 9.59
CA PHE A 165 17.55 -10.32 8.90
C PHE A 165 18.98 -10.16 9.41
N GLU A 166 19.96 -10.56 8.59
CA GLU A 166 21.36 -10.67 8.99
C GLU A 166 21.51 -11.54 10.24
N GLN A 167 21.74 -10.93 11.41
CA GLN A 167 21.91 -11.63 12.70
C GLN A 167 20.74 -11.40 13.66
N GLU A 168 19.64 -10.82 13.18
CA GLU A 168 18.44 -10.52 13.96
C GLU A 168 17.28 -11.42 13.53
N LEU A 169 16.73 -12.20 14.46
CA LEU A 169 15.50 -12.96 14.28
C LEU A 169 14.32 -12.16 14.82
N ILE A 170 13.24 -12.08 14.05
CA ILE A 170 11.93 -11.59 14.49
C ILE A 170 10.91 -12.69 14.24
N VAL A 171 10.28 -13.18 15.31
CA VAL A 171 9.15 -14.11 15.25
C VAL A 171 7.89 -13.37 15.65
N ALA A 172 6.93 -13.25 14.75
CA ALA A 172 5.73 -12.45 14.94
C ALA A 172 4.47 -13.21 14.52
N ILE A 173 3.37 -13.00 15.25
CA ILE A 173 2.06 -13.59 14.98
C ILE A 173 1.24 -12.57 14.18
N ARG A 174 0.66 -13.00 13.05
CA ARG A 174 -0.18 -12.13 12.23
C ARG A 174 -1.49 -11.83 12.95
N LEU A 175 -1.84 -10.55 13.06
CA LEU A 175 -3.11 -10.08 13.65
C LEU A 175 -4.17 -9.78 12.60
N SER A 176 -3.75 -9.37 11.40
CA SER A 176 -4.61 -9.08 10.25
C SER A 176 -4.97 -10.32 9.44
N ASP A 177 -5.99 -10.22 8.60
CA ASP A 177 -6.39 -11.24 7.64
C ASP A 177 -6.33 -10.72 6.19
N ALA A 178 -6.87 -11.49 5.24
CA ALA A 178 -6.91 -11.10 3.83
C ALA A 178 -7.79 -9.88 3.53
N SER A 179 -8.83 -9.60 4.32
CA SER A 179 -9.74 -8.46 4.11
C SER A 179 -9.00 -7.13 4.20
N MET A 180 -8.00 -7.04 5.08
CA MET A 180 -7.17 -5.84 5.23
C MET A 180 -6.37 -5.52 3.96
N ARG A 181 -5.85 -6.55 3.28
CA ARG A 181 -5.06 -6.39 2.04
C ARG A 181 -5.95 -6.06 0.84
N LEU A 182 -7.13 -6.67 0.77
CA LEU A 182 -8.02 -6.61 -0.40
C LEU A 182 -9.06 -5.48 -0.30
N ARG A 183 -9.30 -4.94 0.90
CA ARG A 183 -10.30 -3.90 1.20
C ARG A 183 -11.70 -4.25 0.68
N ASP A 184 -12.06 -5.54 0.70
CA ASP A 184 -13.34 -6.10 0.25
C ASP A 184 -13.81 -5.60 -1.14
N LYS A 185 -12.85 -5.32 -2.03
CA LYS A 185 -13.13 -4.90 -3.40
C LYS A 185 -13.89 -6.02 -4.13
N ALA A 186 -15.06 -5.71 -4.67
CA ALA A 186 -15.96 -6.70 -5.28
C ALA A 186 -15.46 -7.18 -6.65
N ALA A 187 -14.86 -6.30 -7.45
CA ALA A 187 -14.35 -6.61 -8.79
C ALA A 187 -12.85 -6.33 -8.89
N HIS A 188 -12.07 -7.35 -9.26
CA HIS A 188 -10.62 -7.26 -9.44
C HIS A 188 -10.27 -7.29 -10.94
N LEU A 189 -9.40 -6.38 -11.37
CA LEU A 189 -8.78 -6.42 -12.68
C LEU A 189 -7.30 -6.84 -12.56
N PRO A 190 -6.76 -7.57 -13.55
CA PRO A 190 -5.32 -7.78 -13.69
C PRO A 190 -4.58 -6.44 -13.59
N ALA A 191 -3.41 -6.43 -12.94
CA ALA A 191 -2.60 -5.23 -12.71
C ALA A 191 -3.27 -4.09 -11.91
N SER A 192 -4.39 -4.35 -11.20
CA SER A 192 -4.97 -3.37 -10.27
C SER A 192 -3.94 -2.89 -9.24
N LEU A 193 -3.93 -1.58 -9.01
CA LEU A 193 -3.12 -0.97 -7.96
C LEU A 193 -3.44 -1.61 -6.60
N ARG A 194 -2.40 -1.96 -5.82
CA ARG A 194 -2.57 -2.47 -4.46
C ARG A 194 -3.19 -1.37 -3.57
N PRO A 195 -4.22 -1.67 -2.75
CA PRO A 195 -4.89 -0.65 -1.93
C PRO A 195 -3.95 0.14 -1.02
N ALA A 196 -2.93 -0.50 -0.41
CA ALA A 196 -1.95 0.19 0.42
C ALA A 196 -1.14 1.26 -0.34
N LEU A 197 -0.83 1.01 -1.63
CA LEU A 197 -0.15 1.98 -2.49
C LEU A 197 -1.09 3.11 -2.90
N ALA A 198 -2.33 2.78 -3.25
CA ALA A 198 -3.37 3.76 -3.56
C ALA A 198 -3.64 4.68 -2.37
N ALA A 199 -3.73 4.13 -1.16
CA ALA A 199 -3.88 4.89 0.08
C ALA A 199 -2.72 5.86 0.30
N ALA A 200 -1.48 5.41 0.05
CA ALA A 200 -0.31 6.26 0.16
C ALA A 200 -0.32 7.42 -0.87
N MET A 201 -0.75 7.14 -2.12
CA MET A 201 -0.92 8.18 -3.14
C MET A 201 -2.01 9.18 -2.76
N VAL A 202 -3.16 8.72 -2.25
CA VAL A 202 -4.26 9.58 -1.77
C VAL A 202 -3.83 10.41 -0.56
N MET A 203 -3.09 9.84 0.39
CA MET A 203 -2.56 10.60 1.52
C MET A 203 -1.69 11.78 1.04
N LEU A 204 -0.91 11.58 -0.02
CA LEU A 204 -0.10 12.62 -0.66
C LEU A 204 -0.93 13.66 -1.43
N THR A 205 -2.22 13.42 -1.72
CA THR A 205 -3.10 14.49 -2.24
C THR A 205 -3.52 15.48 -1.15
N TYR A 206 -3.24 15.18 0.12
CA TYR A 206 -3.75 15.90 1.30
C TYR A 206 -5.28 16.02 1.24
N PRO A 207 -6.00 14.92 1.52
CA PRO A 207 -7.46 14.87 1.41
C PRO A 207 -8.15 15.95 2.25
N GLN A 208 -9.09 16.66 1.65
CA GLN A 208 -9.89 17.71 2.30
C GLN A 208 -11.38 17.56 1.94
N ALA A 209 -12.27 18.07 2.80
CA ALA A 209 -13.71 17.92 2.61
C ALA A 209 -14.23 18.56 1.31
N ASP A 210 -13.55 19.60 0.82
CA ASP A 210 -13.89 20.33 -0.41
C ASP A 210 -13.28 19.70 -1.68
N ASP A 211 -12.66 18.53 -1.59
CA ASP A 211 -12.03 17.88 -2.74
C ASP A 211 -13.03 17.55 -3.84
N ILE A 212 -12.70 18.02 -5.05
CA ILE A 212 -13.17 17.49 -6.32
C ILE A 212 -12.00 16.69 -6.86
N PHE A 213 -12.04 15.39 -6.64
CA PHE A 213 -10.93 14.47 -6.90
C PHE A 213 -11.12 13.76 -8.24
N LEU A 214 -10.06 13.69 -9.03
CA LEU A 214 -10.05 13.01 -10.32
C LEU A 214 -9.03 11.86 -10.35
N ASP A 215 -9.48 10.70 -10.82
CA ASP A 215 -8.62 9.67 -11.39
C ASP A 215 -8.95 9.51 -12.89
N PRO A 216 -8.09 10.02 -13.80
CA PRO A 216 -8.37 10.05 -15.23
C PRO A 216 -8.14 8.69 -15.92
N MET A 217 -7.48 7.74 -15.24
CA MET A 217 -7.17 6.40 -15.77
C MET A 217 -7.47 5.37 -14.68
N ALA A 218 -8.72 5.36 -14.24
CA ALA A 218 -9.09 4.82 -12.94
C ALA A 218 -9.08 3.28 -12.86
N GLY A 219 -9.05 2.57 -14.00
CA GLY A 219 -9.18 1.12 -14.02
C GLY A 219 -10.42 0.69 -13.26
N ALA A 220 -10.25 -0.16 -12.24
CA ALA A 220 -11.33 -0.61 -11.36
C ALA A 220 -11.60 0.33 -10.15
N GLY A 221 -11.10 1.57 -10.15
CA GLY A 221 -11.44 2.62 -9.20
C GLY A 221 -10.70 2.59 -7.85
N THR A 222 -9.52 1.97 -7.74
CA THR A 222 -8.84 1.81 -6.44
C THR A 222 -8.49 3.16 -5.79
N LEU A 223 -7.98 4.15 -6.54
CA LEU A 223 -7.65 5.47 -5.96
C LEU A 223 -8.91 6.21 -5.49
N LEU A 224 -10.04 6.05 -6.19
CA LEU A 224 -11.32 6.65 -5.80
C LEU A 224 -11.88 6.04 -4.52
N LEU A 225 -11.79 4.71 -4.35
CA LEU A 225 -12.15 4.03 -3.11
C LEU A 225 -11.30 4.52 -1.92
N GLU A 226 -9.98 4.60 -2.13
CA GLU A 226 -9.07 5.08 -1.10
C GLU A 226 -9.30 6.56 -0.79
N ARG A 227 -9.63 7.38 -1.79
CA ARG A 227 -10.04 8.77 -1.55
C ARG A 227 -11.31 8.83 -0.73
N ALA A 228 -12.36 8.10 -1.09
CA ALA A 228 -13.60 8.07 -0.32
C ALA A 228 -13.37 7.65 1.14
N ALA A 229 -12.48 6.68 1.36
CA ALA A 229 -12.13 6.21 2.70
C ALA A 229 -11.27 7.19 3.51
N ALA A 230 -10.58 8.12 2.86
CA ALA A 230 -9.74 9.13 3.53
C ALA A 230 -10.54 10.26 4.20
N GLY A 231 -11.87 10.31 4.00
CA GLY A 231 -12.76 11.28 4.62
C GLY A 231 -13.71 11.95 3.63
N PRO A 232 -14.50 12.95 4.09
CA PRO A 232 -15.46 13.66 3.25
C PRO A 232 -14.82 14.25 1.98
N PHE A 233 -15.63 14.42 0.95
CA PHE A 233 -15.26 15.01 -0.34
C PHE A 233 -16.49 15.71 -0.96
N THR A 234 -16.25 16.65 -1.88
CA THR A 234 -17.30 17.29 -2.68
C THR A 234 -17.73 16.37 -3.81
N ALA A 235 -16.78 15.89 -4.62
CA ALA A 235 -17.06 14.99 -5.73
C ALA A 235 -15.87 14.08 -6.08
N LEU A 236 -16.17 12.89 -6.62
CA LEU A 236 -15.20 11.96 -7.20
C LEU A 236 -15.48 11.76 -8.68
N TYR A 237 -14.48 12.01 -9.52
CA TYR A 237 -14.52 11.79 -10.97
C TYR A 237 -13.57 10.67 -11.35
N GLY A 238 -14.11 9.67 -12.04
CA GLY A 238 -13.37 8.49 -12.47
C GLY A 238 -13.69 8.17 -13.92
N GLY A 239 -12.68 7.80 -14.68
CA GLY A 239 -12.94 7.24 -15.98
C GLY A 239 -11.77 6.48 -16.54
N ASP A 240 -12.06 5.68 -17.54
CA ASP A 240 -11.13 4.80 -18.22
C ASP A 240 -11.57 4.60 -19.66
N ILE A 241 -10.64 4.26 -20.55
CA ILE A 241 -10.95 3.98 -21.96
C ILE A 241 -11.62 2.61 -22.12
N SER A 242 -11.33 1.69 -21.20
CA SER A 242 -11.83 0.31 -21.21
C SER A 242 -13.25 0.22 -20.64
N PRO A 243 -14.24 -0.28 -21.41
CA PRO A 243 -15.59 -0.53 -20.89
C PRO A 243 -15.61 -1.51 -19.71
N ALA A 244 -14.72 -2.52 -19.73
CA ALA A 244 -14.59 -3.48 -18.64
C ALA A 244 -14.09 -2.81 -17.35
N ALA A 245 -13.17 -1.85 -17.47
CA ALA A 245 -12.70 -1.06 -16.34
C ALA A 245 -13.83 -0.21 -15.73
N VAL A 246 -14.57 0.49 -16.58
CA VAL A 246 -15.74 1.29 -16.17
C VAL A 246 -16.80 0.43 -15.46
N SER A 247 -17.10 -0.76 -15.98
CA SER A 247 -18.04 -1.70 -15.34
C SER A 247 -17.56 -2.18 -13.96
N ALA A 248 -16.29 -2.56 -13.85
CA ALA A 248 -15.69 -2.95 -12.56
C ALA A 248 -15.68 -1.79 -11.56
N MET A 249 -15.34 -0.59 -12.02
CA MET A 249 -15.33 0.64 -11.21
C MET A 249 -16.73 0.98 -10.68
N ASN A 250 -17.77 0.90 -11.52
CA ASN A 250 -19.17 1.05 -11.08
C ASN A 250 -19.54 0.05 -9.98
N THR A 251 -19.17 -1.22 -10.15
CA THR A 251 -19.43 -2.27 -9.16
C THR A 251 -18.77 -1.95 -7.83
N ASN A 252 -17.51 -1.52 -7.86
CA ASN A 252 -16.72 -1.24 -6.66
C ASN A 252 -17.16 0.03 -5.93
N LEU A 253 -17.54 1.08 -6.66
CA LEU A 253 -17.95 2.36 -6.08
C LEU A 253 -19.44 2.40 -5.68
N ARG A 254 -20.21 1.34 -5.95
CA ARG A 254 -21.66 1.28 -5.71
C ARG A 254 -22.10 1.63 -4.28
N GLN A 255 -21.27 1.30 -3.29
CA GLN A 255 -21.57 1.56 -1.87
C GLN A 255 -21.08 2.91 -1.37
N ILE A 256 -20.29 3.64 -2.17
CA ILE A 256 -19.80 4.96 -1.81
C ILE A 256 -20.94 5.97 -2.01
N ARG A 257 -21.19 6.77 -0.97
CA ARG A 257 -22.19 7.84 -1.00
C ARG A 257 -21.54 9.16 -1.40
N GLY A 258 -22.29 10.03 -2.06
CA GLY A 258 -21.84 11.37 -2.47
C GLY A 258 -21.94 11.56 -3.98
N GLN A 259 -21.40 12.68 -4.47
CA GLN A 259 -21.37 12.97 -5.91
C GLN A 259 -20.22 12.19 -6.57
N ILE A 260 -20.57 11.16 -7.32
CA ILE A 260 -19.60 10.30 -8.02
C ILE A 260 -19.98 10.30 -9.50
N GLN A 261 -19.04 10.66 -10.36
CA GLN A 261 -19.21 10.57 -11.82
C GLN A 261 -18.21 9.59 -12.37
N ILE A 262 -18.73 8.48 -12.91
CA ILE A 262 -17.96 7.46 -13.59
C ILE A 262 -18.30 7.58 -15.07
N ARG A 263 -17.29 7.73 -15.93
CA ARG A 263 -17.48 7.84 -17.38
C ARG A 263 -16.45 7.01 -18.13
N ARG A 264 -16.83 6.50 -19.30
CA ARG A 264 -15.85 6.05 -20.29
C ARG A 264 -15.27 7.29 -20.96
N TRP A 265 -13.95 7.41 -21.02
CA TRP A 265 -13.29 8.52 -21.72
C TRP A 265 -11.88 8.16 -22.16
N ASN A 266 -11.30 9.01 -23.01
CA ASN A 266 -9.87 9.03 -23.25
C ASN A 266 -9.21 10.09 -22.35
N ALA A 267 -8.25 9.69 -21.51
CA ALA A 267 -7.53 10.61 -20.62
C ALA A 267 -6.72 11.70 -21.36
N ALA A 268 -6.36 11.47 -22.62
CA ALA A 268 -5.75 12.46 -23.50
C ALA A 268 -6.74 13.54 -23.98
N ARG A 269 -8.05 13.36 -23.74
CA ARG A 269 -9.14 14.28 -24.09
C ARG A 269 -10.23 14.26 -23.00
N LEU A 270 -9.93 14.80 -21.83
CA LEU A 270 -10.85 14.77 -20.69
C LEU A 270 -12.13 15.59 -20.96
N PRO A 271 -13.33 15.02 -20.83
CA PRO A 271 -14.61 15.73 -21.00
C PRO A 271 -14.98 16.50 -19.73
N LEU A 272 -14.04 17.31 -19.23
CA LEU A 272 -14.19 18.12 -18.03
C LEU A 272 -13.82 19.58 -18.35
N PRO A 273 -14.51 20.56 -17.74
CA PRO A 273 -14.15 21.96 -17.88
C PRO A 273 -12.75 22.26 -17.35
N ASP A 274 -12.15 23.34 -17.84
CA ASP A 274 -10.90 23.88 -17.32
C ASP A 274 -11.02 24.21 -15.84
N ALA A 275 -9.94 23.98 -15.08
CA ALA A 275 -9.89 24.30 -13.65
C ALA A 275 -11.13 23.82 -12.85
N SER A 276 -11.68 22.65 -13.19
CA SER A 276 -12.86 22.08 -12.54
C SER A 276 -12.54 21.22 -11.31
N VAL A 277 -11.33 20.65 -11.23
CA VAL A 277 -10.92 19.74 -10.14
C VAL A 277 -9.76 20.34 -9.32
N ASN A 278 -9.62 19.95 -8.05
CA ASN A 278 -8.54 20.46 -7.17
C ASN A 278 -7.53 19.36 -6.74
N LYS A 279 -7.88 18.08 -6.86
CA LYS A 279 -6.98 16.95 -6.59
C LYS A 279 -7.01 15.96 -7.75
N VAL A 280 -5.84 15.48 -8.13
CA VAL A 280 -5.68 14.39 -9.10
C VAL A 280 -4.73 13.35 -8.54
N ALA A 281 -5.12 12.09 -8.58
CA ALA A 281 -4.19 10.98 -8.42
C ALA A 281 -4.34 10.03 -9.61
N VAL A 282 -3.24 9.58 -10.18
CA VAL A 282 -3.28 8.68 -11.34
C VAL A 282 -2.14 7.67 -11.29
N ASN A 283 -2.47 6.41 -11.56
CA ASN A 283 -1.49 5.38 -11.88
C ASN A 283 -1.31 5.34 -13.40
N LEU A 284 -0.23 5.94 -13.90
CA LEU A 284 0.02 5.98 -15.34
C LEU A 284 0.45 4.59 -15.84
N PRO A 285 0.09 4.22 -17.08
CA PRO A 285 0.39 2.90 -17.60
C PRO A 285 1.89 2.67 -17.71
N PHE A 286 2.33 1.46 -17.39
CA PHE A 286 3.72 1.07 -17.58
C PHE A 286 3.91 0.57 -19.02
N GLY A 287 5.12 0.63 -19.58
CA GLY A 287 5.35 0.30 -21.01
C GLY A 287 4.84 -1.08 -21.47
N ASN A 288 4.69 -2.04 -20.56
CA ASN A 288 4.15 -3.37 -20.86
C ASN A 288 2.60 -3.43 -20.87
N GLN A 289 1.92 -2.33 -20.58
CA GLN A 289 0.46 -2.21 -20.47
C GLN A 289 -0.16 -1.44 -21.65
N ILE A 290 0.64 -1.10 -22.65
CA ILE A 290 0.23 -0.37 -23.84
C ILE A 290 0.33 -1.31 -25.04
N ASN A 291 -0.49 -1.07 -26.07
CA ASN A 291 -0.47 -1.88 -27.27
C ASN A 291 0.83 -1.65 -28.06
N GLU A 292 1.22 -2.64 -28.87
CA GLU A 292 2.31 -2.49 -29.81
C GLU A 292 2.01 -1.35 -30.80
N GLY A 293 2.82 -0.29 -30.77
CA GLY A 293 2.69 0.87 -31.66
C GLY A 293 2.31 2.19 -30.98
N ASP A 294 1.81 2.16 -29.74
CA ASP A 294 1.49 3.37 -28.99
C ASP A 294 2.76 3.99 -28.38
N ASP A 295 3.02 5.28 -28.63
CA ASP A 295 4.13 5.99 -27.98
C ASP A 295 3.72 6.44 -26.57
N LEU A 296 4.23 5.72 -25.56
CA LEU A 296 4.07 6.06 -24.14
C LEU A 296 4.44 7.52 -23.82
N ALA A 297 5.42 8.09 -24.54
CA ALA A 297 5.84 9.47 -24.36
C ALA A 297 4.75 10.46 -24.80
N GLU A 298 4.10 10.18 -25.94
CA GLU A 298 2.97 10.94 -26.46
C GLU A 298 1.76 10.83 -25.54
N LEU A 299 1.43 9.62 -25.08
CA LEU A 299 0.35 9.43 -24.12
C LEU A 299 0.58 10.23 -22.83
N TYR A 300 1.79 10.16 -22.26
CA TYR A 300 2.12 10.94 -21.05
C TYR A 300 2.00 12.43 -21.29
N ARG A 301 2.48 12.92 -22.43
CA ARG A 301 2.41 14.33 -22.80
C ARG A 301 0.96 14.80 -22.86
N ASP A 302 0.12 14.09 -23.59
CA ASP A 302 -1.27 14.48 -23.84
C ASP A 302 -2.12 14.38 -22.57
N VAL A 303 -1.94 13.30 -21.77
CA VAL A 303 -2.61 13.14 -20.47
C VAL A 303 -2.18 14.24 -19.49
N LEU A 304 -0.89 14.56 -19.38
CA LEU A 304 -0.41 15.62 -18.49
C LEU A 304 -0.93 16.99 -18.93
N GLN A 305 -1.07 17.24 -20.23
CA GLN A 305 -1.67 18.47 -20.75
C GLN A 305 -3.14 18.60 -20.31
N GLN A 306 -3.93 17.53 -20.43
CA GLN A 306 -5.32 17.53 -19.96
C GLN A 306 -5.43 17.64 -18.45
N ILE A 307 -4.60 16.93 -17.69
CA ILE A 307 -4.54 17.04 -16.22
C ILE A 307 -4.21 18.48 -15.82
N ALA A 308 -3.21 19.10 -16.46
CA ALA A 308 -2.92 20.50 -16.23
C ALA A 308 -4.18 21.31 -16.50
N ARG A 309 -4.78 21.25 -17.69
CA ARG A 309 -5.99 22.01 -18.05
C ARG A 309 -7.11 21.94 -17.01
N VAL A 310 -7.49 20.74 -16.57
CA VAL A 310 -8.64 20.55 -15.65
C VAL A 310 -8.32 20.85 -14.19
N LEU A 311 -7.04 20.77 -13.78
CA LEU A 311 -6.62 21.01 -12.41
C LEU A 311 -6.51 22.51 -12.12
N LYS A 312 -7.21 22.98 -11.08
CA LYS A 312 -7.15 24.36 -10.58
C LYS A 312 -5.72 24.78 -10.20
N PRO A 313 -5.32 26.05 -10.40
CA PRO A 313 -4.14 26.60 -9.74
C PRO A 313 -4.17 26.37 -8.22
N GLY A 314 -3.04 25.99 -7.63
CA GLY A 314 -2.93 25.51 -6.25
C GLY A 314 -3.34 24.04 -6.05
N GLY A 315 -3.98 23.43 -7.05
CA GLY A 315 -4.37 22.03 -7.03
C GLY A 315 -3.18 21.08 -7.07
N ARG A 316 -3.40 19.84 -6.64
CA ARG A 316 -2.35 18.84 -6.46
C ARG A 316 -2.52 17.65 -7.39
N LEU A 317 -1.39 17.19 -7.94
CA LEU A 317 -1.29 15.98 -8.74
C LEU A 317 -0.34 14.99 -8.07
N VAL A 318 -0.79 13.75 -7.90
CA VAL A 318 0.05 12.61 -7.50
C VAL A 318 0.04 11.59 -8.63
N THR A 319 1.22 11.23 -9.12
CA THR A 319 1.37 10.27 -10.24
C THR A 319 2.17 9.07 -9.75
N LEU A 320 1.83 7.88 -10.22
CA LEU A 320 2.69 6.70 -10.12
C LEU A 320 3.20 6.35 -11.53
N VAL A 321 4.52 6.23 -11.68
CA VAL A 321 5.18 5.93 -12.96
C VAL A 321 6.30 4.91 -12.79
N ALA A 322 6.52 4.07 -13.80
CA ALA A 322 7.71 3.22 -13.90
C ALA A 322 8.96 4.01 -14.31
N ASP A 323 8.81 4.92 -15.30
CA ASP A 323 9.89 5.78 -15.80
C ASP A 323 9.66 7.25 -15.40
N GLN A 324 10.43 7.69 -14.41
CA GLN A 324 10.42 9.06 -13.92
C GLN A 324 11.00 10.06 -14.94
N HIS A 325 12.00 9.66 -15.73
CA HIS A 325 12.61 10.54 -16.72
C HIS A 325 11.64 10.82 -17.87
N LEU A 326 10.86 9.81 -18.26
CA LEU A 326 9.81 9.98 -19.25
C LEU A 326 8.73 10.96 -18.78
N LEU A 327 8.26 10.80 -17.54
CA LEU A 327 7.31 11.73 -16.92
C LEU A 327 7.85 13.16 -16.91
N ASP A 328 9.11 13.34 -16.48
CA ASP A 328 9.73 14.67 -16.38
C ASP A 328 9.84 15.37 -17.74
N ARG A 329 10.21 14.64 -18.81
CA ARG A 329 10.26 15.18 -20.17
C ARG A 329 8.88 15.55 -20.69
N ALA A 330 7.90 14.66 -20.55
CA ALA A 330 6.52 14.90 -20.97
C ALA A 330 5.93 16.13 -20.25
N ARG A 331 6.12 16.21 -18.93
CA ARG A 331 5.69 17.35 -18.11
C ARG A 331 6.36 18.66 -18.54
N ALA A 332 7.68 18.65 -18.74
CA ALA A 332 8.42 19.86 -19.14
C ALA A 332 7.92 20.43 -20.48
N HIS A 333 7.54 19.54 -21.40
CA HIS A 333 7.04 19.92 -22.72
C HIS A 333 5.57 20.35 -22.72
N ALA A 334 4.66 19.53 -22.17
CA ALA A 334 3.22 19.74 -22.29
C ALA A 334 2.56 20.44 -21.10
N ALA A 335 3.15 20.34 -19.91
CA ALA A 335 2.52 20.80 -18.68
C ALA A 335 3.53 21.49 -17.74
N PRO A 336 4.25 22.55 -18.21
CA PRO A 336 5.25 23.23 -17.39
C PRO A 336 4.65 23.85 -16.12
N THR A 337 3.34 24.14 -16.11
CA THR A 337 2.60 24.64 -14.95
C THR A 337 2.40 23.59 -13.85
N LEU A 338 2.64 22.31 -14.09
CA LEU A 338 2.74 21.29 -13.04
C LEU A 338 4.16 21.30 -12.50
N ARG A 339 4.38 21.87 -11.31
CA ARG A 339 5.71 21.93 -10.68
C ARG A 339 5.91 20.74 -9.75
N ALA A 340 6.97 19.97 -9.97
CA ALA A 340 7.31 18.83 -9.12
C ALA A 340 7.72 19.30 -7.72
N THR A 341 7.24 18.62 -6.68
CA THR A 341 7.51 19.00 -5.28
C THR A 341 8.22 17.90 -4.49
N ALA A 342 7.90 16.63 -4.73
CA ALA A 342 8.48 15.51 -4.01
C ALA A 342 8.38 14.21 -4.82
N ARG A 343 9.20 13.23 -4.45
CA ARG A 343 9.26 11.91 -5.10
C ARG A 343 9.49 10.82 -4.06
N HIS A 344 8.80 9.69 -4.22
CA HIS A 344 8.90 8.54 -3.33
C HIS A 344 9.14 7.28 -4.16
N ARG A 345 10.30 6.65 -4.00
CA ARG A 345 10.64 5.41 -4.72
C ARG A 345 9.92 4.23 -4.06
N VAL A 346 9.27 3.41 -4.87
CA VAL A 346 8.51 2.25 -4.43
C VAL A 346 8.77 1.05 -5.35
N PHE A 347 8.33 -0.13 -4.93
CA PHE A 347 8.26 -1.30 -5.81
C PHE A 347 6.82 -1.72 -6.05
N VAL A 348 6.46 -1.94 -7.31
CA VAL A 348 5.13 -2.36 -7.74
C VAL A 348 5.30 -3.64 -8.54
N LEU A 349 4.72 -4.74 -8.04
CA LEU A 349 4.78 -6.06 -8.70
C LEU A 349 6.22 -6.49 -9.09
N GLY A 350 7.20 -6.20 -8.24
CA GLY A 350 8.62 -6.52 -8.47
C GLY A 350 9.38 -5.53 -9.36
N GLN A 351 8.71 -4.53 -9.92
CA GLN A 351 9.31 -3.47 -10.72
C GLN A 351 9.51 -2.20 -9.89
N ARG A 352 10.56 -1.43 -10.20
CA ARG A 352 10.77 -0.11 -9.60
C ARG A 352 9.75 0.87 -10.17
N ALA A 353 9.18 1.69 -9.31
CA ALA A 353 8.31 2.80 -9.70
C ALA A 353 8.54 3.99 -8.77
N THR A 354 8.00 5.15 -9.15
CA THR A 354 8.10 6.38 -8.38
C THR A 354 6.72 7.01 -8.24
N ILE A 355 6.34 7.37 -7.02
CA ILE A 355 5.25 8.30 -6.76
C ILE A 355 5.81 9.71 -6.87
N CYS A 356 5.30 10.52 -7.79
CA CYS A 356 5.72 11.91 -7.99
C CYS A 356 4.58 12.87 -7.63
N GLU A 357 4.89 13.83 -6.75
CA GLU A 357 3.98 14.91 -6.36
C GLU A 357 4.24 16.16 -7.18
N HIS A 358 3.17 16.83 -7.60
CA HIS A 358 3.20 18.11 -8.30
C HIS A 358 2.13 19.05 -7.76
N ILE A 359 2.39 20.36 -7.87
CA ILE A 359 1.40 21.42 -7.63
C ILE A 359 1.18 22.16 -8.95
N ARG A 360 -0.07 22.45 -9.29
CA ARG A 360 -0.42 23.32 -10.42
C ARG A 360 -0.18 24.77 -10.04
N VAL A 361 0.80 25.43 -10.66
CA VAL A 361 0.99 26.88 -10.54
C VAL A 361 0.10 27.63 -11.54
N ALA A 362 -0.15 28.91 -11.27
CA ALA A 362 -0.86 29.79 -12.18
C ALA A 362 -0.13 29.89 -13.54
N GLY A 363 -0.89 30.05 -14.61
CA GLY A 363 -0.38 30.15 -15.98
C GLY A 363 -1.30 29.45 -16.97
N PRO A 364 -1.26 29.85 -18.25
CA PRO A 364 -2.11 29.27 -19.28
C PRO A 364 -1.87 27.76 -19.38
N ALA A 365 -2.94 26.98 -19.46
CA ALA A 365 -2.83 25.63 -19.99
C ALA A 365 -2.62 25.78 -21.51
N THR A 366 -1.65 25.08 -22.08
CA THR A 366 -1.55 24.99 -23.54
C THR A 366 -2.74 24.15 -24.03
N HIS A 367 -3.57 24.67 -24.92
CA HIS A 367 -4.80 24.01 -25.38
C HIS A 367 -4.66 23.44 -26.79
N PRO A 368 -5.06 22.19 -27.04
CA PRO A 368 -5.84 21.85 -28.21
C PRO A 368 -7.34 22.17 -27.95
N PRO A 369 -8.14 22.51 -28.97
CA PRO A 369 -9.55 22.88 -28.80
C PRO A 369 -10.38 21.73 -28.17
N LEU A 370 -11.40 22.10 -27.39
CA LEU A 370 -12.42 21.17 -26.91
C LEU A 370 -13.14 20.56 -28.14
N PRO A 371 -13.33 19.23 -28.21
CA PRO A 371 -14.21 18.68 -29.22
C PRO A 371 -15.65 19.16 -29.00
N ALA A 372 -16.40 19.31 -30.10
CA ALA A 372 -17.85 19.47 -30.02
C ALA A 372 -18.46 18.28 -29.26
N GLU A 373 -19.58 18.50 -28.57
CA GLU A 373 -20.38 17.42 -27.99
C GLU A 373 -20.90 16.53 -29.13
N GLU A 374 -20.12 15.53 -29.54
CA GLU A 374 -20.59 14.43 -30.38
C GLU A 374 -21.00 13.29 -29.45
N ASP A 375 -22.31 13.05 -29.45
CA ASP A 375 -23.07 12.06 -28.67
C ASP A 375 -22.88 10.61 -29.19
N ASP A 376 -21.79 10.32 -29.90
CA ASP A 376 -21.58 9.03 -30.56
C ASP A 376 -20.49 8.20 -29.86
N TRP A 377 -20.85 7.60 -28.73
CA TRP A 377 -20.15 6.43 -28.19
C TRP A 377 -21.16 5.43 -27.59
N GLU A 378 -22.01 4.85 -28.45
CA GLU A 378 -22.65 3.56 -28.17
C GLU A 378 -21.62 2.43 -27.99
#